data_AF-A0A1B7YY18-F1
#
_entry.id   AF-A0A1B7YY18-F1
#
_cell.length_a   1.000
_cell.length_b   1.000
_cell.length_c   1.000
_cell.angle_alpha   90.00
_cell.angle_beta   90.00
_cell.angle_gamma   90.00
#
_symmetry.space_group_name_H-M   'P 1'
#
loop_
_entity.id
_entity.type
_entity.pdbx_description
1 polymer ?
#
loop_
_entity_poly.entity_id
_entity_poly.type
_entity_poly.pdbx_seq_one_letter_code
_entity_poly.pdbx_strand_id
1 'polypeptide(L)' 'MRPLYTSFDNSSYQKWGVIGWFPHLTPDQNGIITFKVPDDGQKELNLQLVGASQNGTLFNQNILCTVPN' A
#
# COMPACT_ATOMS: atom_id res chain seq x y z
N MET A 1 -10.63 1.74 -2.25
CA MET A 1 -11.17 1.19 -3.51
C MET A 1 -10.16 0.19 -4.03
N ARG A 2 -10.54 -1.05 -4.39
CA ARG A 2 -9.60 -2.02 -4.96
C ARG A 2 -9.65 -1.93 -6.48
N PRO A 3 -8.52 -1.89 -7.20
CA PRO A 3 -8.56 -1.99 -8.66
C PRO A 3 -9.10 -3.36 -9.08
N LEU A 4 -9.86 -3.39 -10.16
CA LEU A 4 -10.41 -4.63 -10.70
C LEU A 4 -9.41 -5.24 -11.67
N TYR A 5 -8.89 -6.42 -11.32
CA TYR A 5 -8.02 -7.22 -12.19
C TYR A 5 -8.75 -8.50 -12.60
N THR A 6 -8.46 -8.97 -13.81
CA THR A 6 -9.00 -10.22 -14.36
C THR A 6 -8.37 -11.46 -13.75
N SER A 7 -7.17 -11.34 -13.14
CA SER A 7 -6.46 -12.41 -12.44
C SER A 7 -5.40 -11.81 -11.50
N PHE A 8 -5.26 -12.42 -10.32
CA PHE A 8 -4.29 -12.06 -9.28
C PHE A 8 -3.05 -13.00 -9.31
N ASP A 9 -3.14 -14.13 -10.00
CA ASP A 9 -2.07 -15.15 -10.03
C ASP A 9 -1.13 -15.03 -11.25
N ASN A 10 -1.44 -14.15 -12.21
CA ASN A 10 -0.60 -14.02 -13.39
C ASN A 10 0.67 -13.19 -13.10
N SER A 11 1.70 -13.41 -13.93
CA SER A 11 3.02 -12.79 -13.75
C SER A 11 3.00 -11.26 -13.89
N SER A 12 2.06 -10.69 -14.64
CA SER A 12 1.91 -9.24 -14.77
C SER A 12 1.39 -8.62 -13.48
N TYR A 13 0.37 -9.22 -12.87
CA TYR A 13 -0.17 -8.78 -11.59
C TYR A 13 0.84 -8.98 -10.46
N GLN A 14 1.50 -10.14 -10.39
CA GLN A 14 2.51 -10.38 -9.35
C GLN A 14 3.67 -9.36 -9.41
N LYS A 15 3.96 -8.80 -10.59
CA LYS A 15 5.01 -7.78 -10.76
C LYS A 15 4.53 -6.35 -10.56
N TRP A 16 3.31 -6.03 -10.99
CA TRP A 16 2.84 -4.63 -11.14
C TRP A 16 1.43 -4.37 -10.62
N GLY A 17 0.76 -5.38 -10.09
CA GLY A 17 -0.60 -5.32 -9.59
C GLY A 17 -0.69 -4.47 -8.32
N VAL A 18 -1.60 -3.49 -8.34
CA VAL A 18 -1.89 -2.69 -7.15
C VAL A 18 -2.95 -3.42 -6.33
N ILE A 19 -2.56 -3.95 -5.17
CA ILE A 19 -3.45 -4.78 -4.35
C ILE A 19 -4.39 -3.95 -3.46
N GLY A 20 -4.09 -2.65 -3.29
CA GLY A 20 -4.89 -1.72 -2.50
C GLY A 20 -4.57 -0.25 -2.78
N TRP A 21 -5.59 0.60 -2.63
CA TRP A 21 -5.46 2.06 -2.73
C TRP A 21 -6.27 2.73 -1.62
N PHE A 22 -5.57 3.49 -0.77
CA PHE A 22 -6.10 4.06 0.47
C PHE A 22 -5.84 5.59 0.51
N PRO A 23 -6.71 6.39 -0.14
CA PRO A 23 -6.47 7.83 -0.30
C PRO A 23 -6.84 8.66 0.94
N HIS A 24 -7.61 8.09 1.85
CA HIS A 24 -8.11 8.76 3.05
C HIS A 24 -7.54 8.07 4.28
N LEU A 25 -6.24 8.28 4.50
CA LEU A 25 -5.55 7.81 5.69
C LEU A 25 -5.18 9.03 6.53
N THR A 26 -5.55 8.99 7.81
CA THR A 26 -5.16 10.00 8.79
C THR A 26 -4.51 9.27 9.95
N PRO A 27 -3.32 9.70 10.40
CA PRO A 27 -2.70 9.11 11.58
C PRO A 27 -3.62 9.24 12.79
N ASP A 28 -3.60 8.25 13.67
CA ASP A 28 -4.24 8.35 14.97
C ASP A 28 -3.49 9.35 15.88
N GLN A 29 -3.95 9.47 17.12
CA GLN A 29 -3.34 10.35 18.14
C GLN A 29 -1.87 10.03 18.45
N ASN A 30 -1.39 8.82 18.10
CA ASN A 30 0.00 8.39 18.28
C ASN A 30 0.82 8.54 16.99
N GLY A 31 0.24 9.08 15.92
CA GLY A 31 0.90 9.17 14.61
C GLY A 31 0.90 7.85 13.84
N ILE A 32 0.09 6.86 14.22
CA ILE A 32 0.05 5.55 13.59
C ILE A 32 -1.04 5.51 12.51
N ILE A 33 -0.69 4.97 11.35
CA ILE A 33 -1.64 4.63 10.29
C ILE A 33 -1.75 3.10 10.23
N THR A 34 -2.98 2.58 10.28
CA THR A 34 -3.26 1.15 10.09
C THR A 34 -4.16 0.95 8.88
N PHE A 35 -3.78 0.02 8.01
CA PHE A 35 -4.56 -0.40 6.85
C PHE A 35 -4.47 -1.92 6.70
N LYS A 36 -5.38 -2.51 5.94
CA LYS A 36 -5.40 -3.94 5.64
C LYS A 36 -5.37 -4.13 4.13
N VAL A 37 -4.56 -5.06 3.67
CA VAL A 37 -4.51 -5.50 2.26
C VAL A 37 -5.00 -6.93 2.15
N PRO A 38 -5.55 -7.34 0.99
CA PRO A 38 -5.82 -8.76 0.72
C PRO A 38 -4.53 -9.59 0.83
N ASP A 39 -4.65 -10.82 1.30
CA ASP A 39 -3.58 -11.81 1.23
C ASP A 39 -3.79 -12.68 0.00
N ASP A 40 -3.08 -12.35 -1.08
CA ASP A 40 -3.10 -13.09 -2.34
C ASP A 40 -1.81 -13.93 -2.48
N GLY A 41 -1.14 -14.26 -1.36
CA GLY A 41 0.08 -15.07 -1.32
C GLY A 41 1.38 -14.29 -1.57
N GLN A 42 1.33 -12.96 -1.56
CA GLN A 42 2.52 -12.12 -1.71
C GLN A 42 3.46 -12.20 -0.50
N LYS A 43 4.77 -12.31 -0.76
CA LYS A 43 5.82 -12.35 0.27
C LYS A 43 6.36 -10.96 0.65
N GLU A 44 6.12 -9.99 -0.21
CA GLU A 44 6.60 -8.62 -0.07
C GLU A 44 5.52 -7.64 -0.49
N LEU A 45 5.52 -6.47 0.15
CA LEU A 45 4.68 -5.33 -0.20
C LEU A 45 5.58 -4.16 -0.56
N ASN A 46 5.41 -3.65 -1.78
CA ASN A 46 5.98 -2.39 -2.21
C ASN A 46 4.95 -1.28 -1.93
N LEU A 47 5.17 -0.52 -0.86
CA LEU A 47 4.29 0.56 -0.43
C LEU A 47 4.79 1.88 -1.00
N GLN A 48 3.94 2.54 -1.79
CA GLN A 48 4.15 3.92 -2.18
C GLN A 48 3.32 4.84 -1.28
N LEU A 49 4.02 5.66 -0.46
CA LEU A 49 3.40 6.60 0.44
C LEU A 49 3.57 8.02 -0.10
N VAL A 50 2.45 8.67 -0.41
CA VAL A 50 2.40 10.03 -0.95
C VAL A 50 1.47 10.88 -0.09
N GLY A 51 1.91 12.07 0.30
CA GLY A 51 1.11 12.95 1.11
C GLY A 51 1.76 14.29 1.43
N ALA A 52 1.16 14.97 2.40
CA ALA A 52 1.64 16.22 2.95
C ALA A 52 1.65 16.14 4.48
N SER A 53 2.68 16.67 5.13
CA SER A 53 2.74 16.82 6.59
C SER A 53 1.94 18.05 7.05
N GLN A 54 1.74 18.18 8.37
CA GLN A 54 1.00 19.30 8.96
C GLN A 54 1.58 20.69 8.61
N ASN A 55 2.88 20.79 8.38
CA ASN A 55 3.54 22.04 7.95
C ASN A 55 3.51 22.25 6.42
N GLY A 56 2.80 21.42 5.67
CA GLY A 56 2.67 21.54 4.21
C GLY A 56 3.83 20.96 3.41
N THR A 57 4.80 20.28 4.04
CA THR A 57 5.87 19.58 3.31
C THR A 57 5.30 18.37 2.59
N LEU A 58 5.50 18.31 1.28
CA LEU A 58 5.11 17.16 0.46
C LEU A 58 6.14 16.05 0.58
N PHE A 59 5.69 14.80 0.56
CA PHE A 59 6.56 13.64 0.53
C PHE A 59 6.04 12.57 -0.43
N ASN A 60 6.98 11.82 -0.98
CA ASN A 60 6.76 10.63 -1.79
C ASN A 60 7.85 9.63 -1.42
N GLN A 61 7.46 8.51 -0.83
CA GLN A 61 8.37 7.50 -0.32
C GLN A 61 7.96 6.11 -0.81
N ASN A 62 8.97 5.28 -1.05
CA ASN A 62 8.80 3.87 -1.32
C ASN A 62 9.33 3.07 -0.12
N ILE A 63 8.51 2.15 0.38
CA ILE A 63 8.86 1.28 1.51
C ILE A 63 8.61 -0.16 1.07
N LEU A 64 9.66 -0.98 1.09
CA LEU A 64 9.55 -2.42 0.90
C LEU A 64 9.35 -3.09 2.26
N CYS A 65 8.27 -3.85 2.40
CA CYS A 65 7.95 -4.60 3.61
C CYS A 65 7.89 -6.10 3.30
N THR A 66 8.46 -6.92 4.16
CA THR A 66 8.30 -8.38 4.09
C THR A 66 7.01 -8.77 4.81
N VAL A 67 6.20 -9.63 4.18
CA VAL A 67 5.02 -10.22 4.80
C VAL A 67 5.47 -11.50 5.52
N PRO A 68 5.32 -11.60 6.85
CA PRO A 68 5.65 -12.82 7.58
C PRO A 68 4.71 -13.96 7.17
N ASN A 69 5.25 -15.18 7.09
CA ASN A 69 4.50 -16.41 6.79
C ASN A 69 3.58 -16.82 7.95
#